data_AF-A0A953V2U0-F1
#
_entry.id   AF-A0A953V2U0-F1
#
_cell.length_a   1.000
_cell.length_b   1.000
_cell.length_c   1.000
_cell.angle_alpha   90.00
_cell.angle_beta   90.00
_cell.angle_gamma   90.00
#
_symmetry.space_group_name_H-M   'P 1'
#
loop_
_entity.id
_entity.type
_entity.pdbx_description
1 polymer ?
#
loop_
_entity_poly.entity_id
_entity_poly.type
_entity_poly.pdbx_seq_one_letter_code
_entity_poly.pdbx_strand_id
1 'polypeptide(L)'
;MKYTLLLGFAFLVSASAETLHYSIEWPSGLSLGEATLRSDRTAGGTESAPGWEFELNLDASVPGFAIRDHYTSTANPDFCSWTLDKKVARGTRTSEERVIFDPNKTVATRETVRGTQIAGSSQLPVPTCARDALTLLQFVRRELQQGRLPSAQPAILGASYQVRLEYLGTAAVRLGNQQMDADRFRTSIKGPASEFTLESFFARDAARTPVMIKIPLSIATFTVELIP
;
A
#
# COMPACT_ATOMS: atom_id res chain seq x y z
N MET A 1 52.74 9.16 5.33
CA MET A 1 51.64 8.63 6.17
C MET A 1 50.45 9.57 5.98
N LYS A 2 49.57 9.39 5.00
CA LYS A 2 48.46 8.41 4.91
C LYS A 2 47.63 8.33 6.20
N TYR A 3 46.58 9.15 6.29
CA TYR A 3 45.36 8.78 7.01
C TYR A 3 44.13 9.12 6.16
N THR A 4 43.61 8.06 5.57
CA THR A 4 42.27 7.90 5.04
C THR A 4 41.27 7.96 6.20
N LEU A 5 40.25 8.81 6.10
CA LEU A 5 39.00 8.65 6.85
C LEU A 5 37.82 9.03 5.94
N LEU A 6 37.45 8.01 5.16
CA LEU A 6 36.11 7.79 4.64
C LEU A 6 35.15 7.58 5.81
N LEU A 7 34.01 8.28 5.79
CA LEU A 7 32.70 7.86 6.32
C LEU A 7 31.75 8.99 5.90
N GLY A 8 31.19 8.93 4.69
CA GLY A 8 30.03 8.07 4.48
C GLY A 8 28.73 8.75 4.93
N PHE A 9 28.61 10.08 4.78
CA PHE A 9 27.34 10.80 4.89
C PHE A 9 26.54 10.64 3.58
N ALA A 10 26.23 9.40 3.23
CA ALA A 10 25.33 9.09 2.13
C ALA A 10 24.33 8.06 2.63
N PHE A 11 23.05 8.36 2.39
CA PHE A 11 21.89 7.48 2.60
C PHE A 11 21.32 7.40 4.03
N LEU A 12 20.88 8.56 4.54
CA LEU A 12 19.64 8.62 5.29
C LEU A 12 18.58 9.33 4.44
N VAL A 13 18.27 8.76 3.27
CA VAL A 13 16.95 9.02 2.66
C VAL A 13 15.96 8.20 3.48
N SER A 14 15.68 8.70 4.69
CA SER A 14 14.49 8.31 5.42
C SER A 14 13.33 8.49 4.44
N ALA A 15 12.52 7.45 4.23
CA ALA A 15 11.23 7.63 3.60
C ALA A 15 10.59 8.87 4.26
N SER A 16 10.25 9.86 3.42
CA SER A 16 9.74 11.15 3.86
C SER A 16 8.25 11.01 4.12
N ALA A 17 7.73 11.84 5.03
CA ALA A 17 6.30 12.07 5.04
C ALA A 17 5.88 12.60 3.66
N GLU A 18 4.76 12.11 3.14
CA GLU A 18 4.28 12.45 1.81
C GLU A 18 2.76 12.28 1.70
N THR A 19 2.17 13.01 0.77
CA THR A 19 0.78 12.83 0.35
C THR A 19 0.78 12.72 -1.17
N LEU A 20 0.19 11.65 -1.68
CA LEU A 20 0.05 11.34 -3.10
C LEU A 20 -1.44 11.33 -3.44
N HIS A 21 -1.81 12.12 -4.45
CA HIS A 21 -3.18 12.19 -4.96
C HIS A 21 -3.28 11.43 -6.27
N TYR A 22 -4.38 10.72 -6.46
CA TYR A 22 -4.62 9.89 -7.63
C TYR A 22 -5.99 10.17 -8.22
N SER A 23 -6.08 10.13 -9.54
CA SER A 23 -7.35 9.99 -10.24
C SER A 23 -7.57 8.53 -10.61
N ILE A 24 -8.84 8.12 -10.67
CA ILE A 24 -9.25 6.77 -11.07
C ILE A 24 -10.00 6.91 -12.38
N GLU A 25 -9.50 6.32 -13.45
CA GLU A 25 -9.98 6.57 -14.81
C GLU A 25 -10.57 5.29 -15.44
N TRP A 26 -11.66 5.48 -16.17
CA TRP A 26 -12.17 4.49 -17.12
C TRP A 26 -11.26 4.47 -18.37
N PRO A 27 -11.19 3.36 -19.14
CA PRO A 27 -10.42 3.32 -20.39
C PRO A 27 -10.70 4.45 -21.40
N SER A 28 -11.88 5.07 -21.33
CA SER A 28 -12.24 6.22 -22.19
C SER A 28 -11.63 7.54 -21.73
N GLY A 29 -10.91 7.57 -20.60
CA GLY A 29 -10.46 8.79 -19.92
C GLY A 29 -11.57 9.49 -19.13
N LEU A 30 -12.67 8.79 -18.82
CA LEU A 30 -13.70 9.32 -17.94
C LEU A 30 -13.27 9.07 -16.50
N SER A 31 -13.16 10.14 -15.72
CA SER A 31 -12.88 10.01 -14.30
C SER A 31 -14.03 9.33 -13.58
N LEU A 32 -13.64 8.37 -12.74
CA LEU A 32 -14.52 7.59 -11.87
C LEU A 32 -14.38 8.05 -10.43
N GLY A 33 -13.39 8.88 -10.11
CA GLY A 33 -13.15 9.37 -8.76
C GLY A 33 -11.66 9.49 -8.46
N GLU A 34 -11.33 9.51 -7.18
CA GLU A 34 -10.01 9.89 -6.69
C GLU A 34 -9.59 9.02 -5.51
N ALA A 35 -8.28 9.01 -5.26
CA ALA A 35 -7.72 8.47 -4.04
C ALA A 35 -6.60 9.37 -3.50
N THR A 36 -6.41 9.36 -2.19
CA THR A 36 -5.29 10.03 -1.53
C THR A 36 -4.58 9.02 -0.63
N LEU A 37 -3.28 8.84 -0.87
CA LEU A 37 -2.39 8.05 -0.02
C LEU A 37 -1.49 8.99 0.75
N ARG A 38 -1.52 8.91 2.08
CA ARG A 38 -0.71 9.72 2.97
C ARG A 38 0.18 8.82 3.82
N SER A 39 1.40 9.28 4.05
CA SER A 39 2.40 8.63 4.89
C SER A 39 3.01 9.67 5.80
N ASP A 40 2.99 9.41 7.11
CA ASP A 40 3.54 10.31 8.11
C ASP A 40 4.43 9.56 9.10
N ARG A 41 5.44 10.28 9.59
CA ARG A 41 6.25 9.82 10.71
C ARG A 41 5.49 10.07 12.00
N THR A 42 5.32 9.04 12.81
CA THR A 42 4.82 9.23 14.17
C THR A 42 5.99 9.58 15.08
N ALA A 43 5.81 10.61 15.90
CA ALA A 43 6.73 10.86 17.01
C ALA A 43 6.63 9.66 17.95
N GLY A 44 7.73 8.93 18.11
CA GLY A 44 7.82 7.94 19.16
C GLY A 44 7.56 8.65 20.49
N GLY A 45 6.67 8.12 21.32
CA GLY A 45 6.56 8.56 22.71
C GLY A 45 7.92 8.43 23.41
N THR A 46 8.06 8.97 24.63
CA THR A 46 9.31 8.95 25.41
C THR A 46 9.94 7.57 25.62
N GLU A 47 9.24 6.48 25.28
CA GLU A 47 9.69 5.09 25.39
C GLU A 47 9.63 4.29 24.07
N SER A 48 9.20 4.88 22.95
CA SER A 48 9.05 4.17 21.67
C SER A 48 9.91 4.80 20.57
N ALA A 49 10.50 3.96 19.71
CA ALA A 49 11.13 4.44 18.49
C ALA A 49 10.08 5.13 17.57
N PRO A 50 10.47 6.15 16.79
CA PRO A 50 9.57 6.78 15.83
C PRO A 50 9.01 5.74 14.87
N GLY A 51 7.71 5.80 14.59
CA GLY A 51 7.02 4.84 13.72
C GLY A 51 6.51 5.49 12.45
N TRP A 52 5.52 4.83 11.87
CA TRP A 52 4.80 5.26 10.70
C TRP A 52 3.31 5.22 10.92
N GLU A 53 2.63 6.18 10.31
CA GLU A 53 1.19 6.19 10.11
C GLU A 53 0.91 6.34 8.61
N PHE A 54 -0.02 5.55 8.10
CA PHE A 54 -0.44 5.55 6.71
C PHE A 54 -1.94 5.70 6.63
N GLU A 55 -2.40 6.45 5.66
CA GLU A 55 -3.83 6.64 5.40
C GLU A 55 -4.10 6.52 3.90
N LEU A 56 -5.14 5.78 3.54
CA LEU A 56 -5.67 5.73 2.18
C LEU A 56 -7.15 6.09 2.21
N ASN A 57 -7.49 7.17 1.52
CA ASN A 57 -8.87 7.55 1.21
C ASN A 57 -9.14 7.25 -0.26
N LEU A 58 -10.24 6.58 -0.56
CA LEU A 58 -10.67 6.31 -1.93
C LEU A 58 -12.17 6.63 -2.04
N ASP A 59 -12.53 7.50 -2.97
CA ASP A 59 -13.91 7.79 -3.34
C ASP A 59 -14.02 7.65 -4.86
N ALA A 60 -14.72 6.62 -5.30
CA ALA A 60 -14.92 6.31 -6.70
C ALA A 60 -16.35 5.84 -6.97
N SER A 61 -16.74 5.89 -8.23
CA SER A 61 -18.02 5.42 -8.73
C SER A 61 -17.82 4.74 -10.06
N VAL A 62 -18.09 3.43 -10.09
CA VAL A 62 -18.25 2.69 -11.34
C VAL A 62 -19.73 2.67 -11.70
N PRO A 63 -20.12 2.51 -12.98
CA PRO A 63 -21.53 2.48 -13.38
C PRO A 63 -22.36 1.54 -12.49
N GLY A 64 -23.31 2.12 -11.74
CA GLY A 64 -24.21 1.41 -10.83
C GLY A 64 -23.75 1.22 -9.38
N PHE A 65 -22.49 1.55 -9.02
CA PHE A 65 -21.97 1.32 -7.66
C PHE A 65 -20.95 2.39 -7.22
N ALA A 66 -21.22 3.02 -6.08
CA ALA A 66 -20.23 3.84 -5.37
C ALA A 66 -19.27 2.96 -4.57
N ILE A 67 -18.01 3.37 -4.50
CA ILE A 67 -16.91 2.73 -3.77
C ILE A 67 -16.28 3.81 -2.90
N ARG A 68 -16.45 3.69 -1.59
CA ARG A 68 -15.82 4.56 -0.59
C ARG A 68 -15.08 3.70 0.39
N ASP A 69 -13.76 3.77 0.34
CA ASP A 69 -12.91 3.05 1.26
C ASP A 69 -11.99 4.01 2.00
N HIS A 70 -11.76 3.71 3.27
CA HIS A 70 -10.83 4.43 4.12
C HIS A 70 -10.02 3.42 4.94
N TYR A 71 -8.70 3.51 4.85
CA TYR A 71 -7.78 2.64 5.57
C TYR A 71 -6.80 3.49 6.35
N THR A 72 -6.53 3.11 7.60
CA THR A 72 -5.40 3.66 8.36
C THR A 72 -4.55 2.51 8.87
N SER A 73 -3.23 2.69 8.85
CA SER A 73 -2.28 1.68 9.32
C SER A 73 -1.17 2.34 10.12
N THR A 74 -0.73 1.67 11.18
CA THR A 74 0.47 2.06 11.92
C THR A 74 1.52 0.97 11.86
N ALA A 75 2.79 1.37 11.86
CA ALA A 75 3.91 0.43 11.77
C ALA A 75 5.18 0.94 12.45
N ASN A 76 6.10 0.01 12.69
CA ASN A 76 7.46 0.34 13.10
C ASN A 76 8.31 0.86 11.91
N PRO A 77 9.56 1.33 12.12
CA PRO A 77 10.47 1.77 11.05
C PRO A 77 10.70 0.77 9.91
N ASP A 78 10.58 -0.53 10.20
CA ASP A 78 10.78 -1.61 9.24
C ASP A 78 9.52 -1.95 8.42
N PHE A 79 8.46 -1.14 8.58
CA PHE A 79 7.14 -1.32 8.01
C PHE A 79 6.49 -2.65 8.43
N CYS A 80 6.76 -3.12 9.66
CA CYS A 80 5.97 -4.17 10.29
C CYS A 80 4.76 -3.53 10.96
N SER A 81 3.56 -3.97 10.60
CA SER A 81 2.30 -3.39 11.07
C SER A 81 2.07 -3.61 12.57
N TRP A 82 1.41 -2.65 13.21
CA TRP A 82 0.88 -2.74 14.57
C TRP A 82 -0.64 -2.72 14.57
N THR A 83 -1.24 -1.82 13.79
CA THR A 83 -2.68 -1.75 13.60
C THR A 83 -3.03 -1.50 12.13
N LEU A 84 -4.17 -2.02 11.71
CA LEU A 84 -4.84 -1.66 10.48
C LEU A 84 -6.33 -1.46 10.79
N ASP A 85 -6.85 -0.26 10.54
CA ASP A 85 -8.27 0.01 10.52
C ASP A 85 -8.74 0.13 9.06
N LYS A 86 -9.90 -0.44 8.79
CA LYS A 86 -10.46 -0.55 7.44
C LYS A 86 -11.95 -0.27 7.50
N LYS A 87 -12.37 0.77 6.78
CA LYS A 87 -13.78 1.12 6.53
C LYS A 87 -14.03 0.99 5.04
N VAL A 88 -14.99 0.15 4.68
CA VAL A 88 -15.30 -0.16 3.28
C VAL A 88 -16.79 0.03 3.07
N ALA A 89 -17.17 0.79 2.04
CA ALA A 89 -18.53 0.98 1.60
C ALA A 89 -18.59 0.85 0.08
N ARG A 90 -19.05 -0.30 -0.41
CA ARG A 90 -19.09 -0.65 -1.84
C ARG A 90 -20.49 -1.06 -2.25
N GLY A 91 -21.19 -0.18 -2.95
CA GLY A 91 -22.62 -0.32 -3.22
C GLY A 91 -23.41 -0.41 -1.91
N THR A 92 -24.17 -1.50 -1.73
CA THR A 92 -24.95 -1.76 -0.51
C THR A 92 -24.16 -2.46 0.60
N ARG A 93 -22.91 -2.86 0.34
CA ARG A 93 -22.08 -3.58 1.31
C ARG A 93 -21.20 -2.61 2.08
N THR A 94 -21.35 -2.60 3.40
CA THR A 94 -20.47 -1.86 4.31
C THR A 94 -19.79 -2.80 5.28
N SER A 95 -18.54 -2.51 5.64
CA SER A 95 -17.80 -3.24 6.66
C SER A 95 -16.80 -2.32 7.35
N GLU A 96 -16.63 -2.52 8.65
CA GLU A 96 -15.58 -1.88 9.44
C GLU A 96 -14.81 -2.99 10.17
N GLU A 97 -13.49 -2.98 10.00
CA GLU A 97 -12.60 -3.99 10.54
C GLU A 97 -11.37 -3.33 11.17
N ARG A 98 -10.93 -3.87 12.30
CA ARG A 98 -9.64 -3.55 12.91
C ARG A 98 -8.79 -4.81 12.95
N VAL A 99 -7.51 -4.69 12.65
CA VAL A 99 -6.52 -5.76 12.80
C VAL A 99 -5.42 -5.26 13.71
N ILE A 100 -5.12 -6.03 14.75
CA ILE A 100 -4.06 -5.76 15.73
C ILE A 100 -3.00 -6.84 15.59
N PHE A 101 -1.76 -6.44 15.38
CA PHE A 101 -0.64 -7.34 15.14
C PHE A 101 0.19 -7.53 16.43
N ASP A 102 0.38 -8.78 16.84
CA ASP A 102 1.24 -9.16 17.97
C ASP A 102 2.46 -9.94 17.44
N PRO A 103 3.61 -9.27 17.22
CA PRO A 103 4.80 -9.91 16.66
C PRO A 103 5.43 -10.93 17.60
N ASN A 104 5.22 -10.78 18.93
CA ASN A 104 5.73 -11.71 19.93
C ASN A 104 4.95 -13.03 19.93
N LYS A 105 3.66 -12.96 19.61
CA LYS A 105 2.79 -14.15 19.50
C LYS A 105 2.66 -14.65 18.06
N THR A 106 3.20 -13.95 17.07
CA THR A 106 3.06 -14.29 15.64
C THR A 106 1.59 -14.42 15.20
N VAL A 107 0.74 -13.56 15.75
CA VAL A 107 -0.72 -13.56 15.52
C VAL A 107 -1.20 -12.15 15.22
N ALA A 108 -2.13 -12.03 14.26
CA ALA A 108 -2.93 -10.84 14.05
C ALA A 108 -4.39 -11.13 14.48
N THR A 109 -4.93 -10.29 15.36
CA THR A 109 -6.33 -10.35 15.80
C THR A 109 -7.16 -9.44 14.93
N ARG A 110 -8.10 -10.00 14.18
CA ARG A 110 -9.09 -9.25 13.40
C ARG A 110 -10.37 -9.12 14.19
N GLU A 111 -10.87 -7.90 14.31
CA GLU A 111 -12.14 -7.53 14.92
C GLU A 111 -13.05 -6.89 13.88
N THR A 112 -14.31 -7.33 13.82
CA THR A 112 -15.35 -6.63 13.07
C THR A 112 -15.98 -5.60 13.99
N VAL A 113 -15.99 -4.34 13.56
CA VAL A 113 -16.48 -3.21 14.35
C VAL A 113 -17.87 -2.83 13.87
N ARG A 114 -18.77 -2.50 14.80
CA ARG A 114 -20.10 -1.96 14.51
C ARG A 114 -20.38 -0.79 15.45
N GLY A 115 -20.14 0.42 14.98
CA GLY A 115 -20.17 1.61 15.82
C GLY A 115 -19.07 1.53 16.89
N THR A 116 -19.45 1.54 18.16
CA THR A 116 -18.49 1.44 19.29
C THR A 116 -18.28 0.02 19.80
N GLN A 117 -18.91 -0.98 19.19
CA GLN A 117 -18.90 -2.37 19.65
C GLN A 117 -18.08 -3.28 18.74
N ILE A 118 -17.46 -4.30 19.33
CA ILE A 118 -16.83 -5.41 18.60
C ILE A 118 -17.92 -6.47 18.34
N ALA A 119 -18.28 -6.67 17.08
CA ALA A 119 -19.31 -7.60 16.64
C ALA A 119 -18.79 -9.02 16.37
N GLY A 120 -17.48 -9.18 16.18
CA GLY A 120 -16.84 -10.47 15.98
C GLY A 120 -15.32 -10.35 16.07
N SER A 121 -14.65 -11.46 16.39
CA SER A 121 -13.18 -11.51 16.48
C SER A 121 -12.66 -12.84 15.94
N SER A 122 -11.45 -12.82 15.39
CA SER A 122 -10.75 -14.00 14.90
C SER A 122 -9.25 -13.76 14.91
N GLN A 123 -8.47 -14.84 14.94
CA GLN A 123 -7.01 -14.77 14.90
C GLN A 123 -6.48 -15.34 13.59
N LEU A 124 -5.41 -14.72 13.09
CA LEU A 124 -4.70 -15.09 11.89
C LEU A 124 -3.23 -15.32 12.26
N PRO A 125 -2.63 -16.48 11.94
CA PRO A 125 -1.19 -16.65 12.09
C PRO A 125 -0.45 -15.75 11.09
N VAL A 126 0.59 -15.06 11.56
CA VAL A 126 1.37 -14.10 10.75
C VAL A 126 2.86 -14.18 11.10
N PRO A 127 3.78 -13.83 10.19
CA PRO A 127 5.20 -13.75 10.53
C PRO A 127 5.47 -12.65 11.56
N THR A 128 6.65 -12.69 12.21
CA THR A 128 7.08 -11.68 13.18
C THR A 128 7.03 -10.26 12.62
N CYS A 129 7.37 -10.09 11.34
CA CYS A 129 7.15 -8.83 10.62
C CYS A 129 6.02 -9.02 9.61
N ALA A 130 4.78 -8.96 10.10
CA ALA A 130 3.60 -8.93 9.26
C ALA A 130 3.41 -7.53 8.66
N ARG A 131 2.90 -7.47 7.43
CA ARG A 131 2.56 -6.23 6.75
C ARG A 131 1.11 -6.27 6.33
N ASP A 132 0.40 -5.18 6.51
CA ASP A 132 -0.84 -4.90 5.79
C ASP A 132 -0.56 -4.38 4.36
N ALA A 133 -1.62 -4.06 3.62
CA ALA A 133 -1.49 -3.58 2.25
C ALA A 133 -0.72 -2.24 2.13
N LEU A 134 -0.91 -1.30 3.06
CA LEU A 134 -0.28 0.02 3.00
C LEU A 134 1.20 -0.07 3.37
N THR A 135 1.51 -0.78 4.45
CA THR A 135 2.89 -1.04 4.89
C THR A 135 3.66 -1.89 3.89
N LEU A 136 3.02 -2.85 3.22
CA LEU A 136 3.65 -3.62 2.14
C LEU A 136 4.01 -2.73 0.95
N LEU A 137 3.14 -1.80 0.54
CA LEU A 137 3.46 -0.85 -0.53
C LEU A 137 4.73 -0.05 -0.20
N GLN A 138 4.85 0.42 1.04
CA GLN A 138 6.03 1.19 1.47
C GLN A 138 7.29 0.33 1.58
N PHE A 139 7.14 -0.92 2.03
CA PHE A 139 8.23 -1.89 1.98
C PHE A 139 8.72 -2.15 0.56
N VAL A 140 7.80 -2.35 -0.39
CA VAL A 140 8.14 -2.54 -1.82
C VAL A 140 8.95 -1.35 -2.32
N ARG A 141 8.51 -0.12 -2.05
CA ARG A 141 9.22 1.10 -2.47
C ARG A 141 10.64 1.13 -1.89
N ARG A 142 10.80 0.84 -0.61
CA ARG A 142 12.13 0.77 0.04
C ARG A 142 13.04 -0.28 -0.58
N GLU A 143 12.53 -1.45 -0.92
CA GLU A 143 13.33 -2.48 -1.59
C GLU A 143 13.74 -2.04 -3.01
N LEU A 144 12.83 -1.44 -3.77
CA LEU A 144 13.11 -0.94 -5.12
C LEU A 144 14.13 0.22 -5.13
N GLN A 145 14.12 1.07 -4.09
CA GLN A 145 15.14 2.10 -3.88
C GLN A 145 16.54 1.48 -3.74
N GLN A 146 16.61 0.27 -3.18
CA GLN A 146 17.85 -0.49 -3.00
C GLN A 146 18.14 -1.42 -4.18
N GLY A 147 17.37 -1.33 -5.27
CA GLY A 147 17.52 -2.19 -6.45
C GLY A 147 17.10 -3.64 -6.22
N ARG A 148 16.35 -3.93 -5.16
CA ARG A 148 15.87 -5.28 -4.83
C ARG A 148 14.40 -5.45 -5.20
N LEU A 149 14.07 -6.65 -5.67
CA LEU A 149 12.69 -7.08 -5.82
C LEU A 149 12.26 -7.85 -4.56
N PRO A 150 11.23 -7.40 -3.83
CA PRO A 150 10.67 -8.14 -2.71
C PRO A 150 10.33 -9.60 -3.08
N SER A 151 10.67 -10.54 -2.21
CA SER A 151 10.15 -11.91 -2.31
C SER A 151 8.64 -11.93 -2.11
N ALA A 152 7.98 -12.94 -2.66
CA ALA A 152 6.55 -13.17 -2.44
C ALA A 152 6.25 -13.33 -0.94
N GLN A 153 5.26 -12.62 -0.43
CA GLN A 153 4.95 -12.56 0.99
C GLN A 153 3.46 -12.27 1.23
N PRO A 154 2.91 -12.63 2.40
CA PRO A 154 1.53 -12.26 2.73
C PRO A 154 1.40 -10.77 3.04
N ALA A 155 0.27 -10.19 2.64
CA ALA A 155 -0.25 -8.92 3.12
C ALA A 155 -1.57 -9.16 3.87
N ILE A 156 -1.79 -8.48 4.98
CA ILE A 156 -3.03 -8.59 5.76
C ILE A 156 -4.00 -7.46 5.40
N LEU A 157 -5.22 -7.82 4.97
CA LEU A 157 -6.29 -6.87 4.64
C LEU A 157 -7.66 -7.45 5.05
N GLY A 158 -7.80 -7.77 6.34
CA GLY A 158 -8.93 -8.54 6.90
C GLY A 158 -8.79 -10.06 6.72
N ALA A 159 -8.02 -10.49 5.72
CA ALA A 159 -7.52 -11.85 5.58
C ALA A 159 -6.05 -11.80 5.12
N SER A 160 -5.38 -12.96 5.07
CA SER A 160 -4.05 -13.08 4.48
C SER A 160 -4.14 -13.20 2.97
N TYR A 161 -3.45 -12.32 2.25
CA TYR A 161 -3.34 -12.30 0.80
C TYR A 161 -1.89 -12.53 0.41
N GLN A 162 -1.60 -13.60 -0.33
CA GLN A 162 -0.27 -13.82 -0.88
C GLN A 162 -0.02 -12.83 -2.02
N VAL A 163 1.00 -11.99 -1.89
CA VAL A 163 1.39 -11.00 -2.89
C VAL A 163 2.71 -11.39 -3.54
N ARG A 164 2.76 -11.36 -4.86
CA ARG A 164 3.98 -11.61 -5.66
C ARG A 164 4.13 -10.54 -6.72
N LEU A 165 5.33 -9.96 -6.80
CA LEU A 165 5.71 -9.02 -7.83
C LEU A 165 6.61 -9.72 -8.86
N GLU A 166 6.40 -9.41 -10.13
CA GLU A 166 7.21 -9.84 -11.26
C GLU A 166 7.61 -8.58 -12.05
N TYR A 167 8.92 -8.34 -12.19
CA TYR A 167 9.42 -7.21 -12.97
C TYR A 167 9.27 -7.47 -14.46
N LEU A 168 8.63 -6.56 -15.18
CA LEU A 168 8.33 -6.67 -16.60
C LEU A 168 9.16 -5.72 -17.48
N GLY A 169 10.16 -5.05 -16.91
CA GLY A 169 10.96 -4.04 -17.59
C GLY A 169 10.50 -2.61 -17.30
N THR A 170 11.13 -1.66 -17.98
CA THR A 170 10.77 -0.24 -17.90
C THR A 170 9.77 0.11 -19.00
N ALA A 171 8.83 1.00 -18.71
CA ALA A 171 7.84 1.51 -19.65
C ALA A 171 7.68 3.02 -19.50
N ALA A 172 7.41 3.71 -20.61
CA ALA A 172 6.96 5.09 -20.58
C ALA A 172 5.51 5.14 -20.08
N VAL A 173 5.27 5.95 -19.06
CA VAL A 173 3.96 6.24 -18.49
C VAL A 173 3.60 7.68 -18.82
N ARG A 174 2.36 7.90 -19.23
CA ARG A 174 1.80 9.23 -19.45
C ARG A 174 0.79 9.52 -18.34
N LEU A 175 0.98 10.62 -17.64
CA LEU A 175 0.08 11.15 -16.61
C LEU A 175 -0.34 12.55 -17.06
N GLY A 176 -1.58 12.68 -17.57
CA GLY A 176 -2.02 13.91 -18.23
C GLY A 176 -1.09 14.32 -19.39
N ASN A 177 -0.38 15.43 -19.21
CA ASN A 177 0.59 15.97 -20.18
C ASN A 177 2.05 15.63 -19.88
N GLN A 178 2.33 14.97 -18.74
CA GLN A 178 3.67 14.57 -18.37
C GLN A 178 3.95 13.15 -18.84
N GLN A 179 5.14 12.93 -19.39
CA GLN A 179 5.66 11.60 -19.70
C GLN A 179 6.86 11.32 -18.80
N MET A 180 6.93 10.10 -18.25
CA MET A 180 8.02 9.65 -17.41
C MET A 180 8.29 8.16 -17.58
N ASP A 181 9.52 7.74 -17.29
CA ASP A 181 9.88 6.32 -17.26
C ASP A 181 9.56 5.71 -15.89
N ALA A 182 8.91 4.54 -15.92
CA ALA A 182 8.56 3.78 -14.73
C ALA A 182 8.93 2.30 -14.88
N ASP A 183 9.33 1.69 -13.77
CA ASP A 183 9.48 0.24 -13.67
C ASP A 183 8.09 -0.39 -13.60
N ARG A 184 7.80 -1.32 -14.53
CA ARG A 184 6.51 -2.01 -14.65
C ARG A 184 6.59 -3.36 -13.96
N PHE A 185 5.58 -3.66 -13.17
CA PHE A 185 5.45 -4.93 -12.47
C PHE A 185 4.08 -5.55 -12.73
N ARG A 186 4.05 -6.87 -12.87
CA ARG A 186 2.83 -7.65 -12.64
C ARG A 186 2.76 -8.00 -11.17
N THR A 187 1.65 -7.66 -10.53
CA THR A 187 1.39 -8.02 -9.13
C THR A 187 0.26 -9.03 -9.10
N SER A 188 0.57 -10.24 -8.64
CA SER A 188 -0.42 -11.29 -8.36
C SER A 188 -0.81 -11.23 -6.89
N ILE A 189 -2.11 -11.23 -6.61
CA ILE A 189 -2.69 -11.15 -5.28
C ILE A 189 -3.68 -12.30 -5.12
N LYS A 190 -3.40 -13.20 -4.19
CA LYS A 190 -4.21 -14.40 -3.94
C LYS A 190 -4.68 -14.44 -2.48
N GLY A 191 -5.98 -14.33 -2.28
CA GLY A 191 -6.63 -14.45 -0.97
C GLY A 191 -7.44 -15.75 -0.83
N PRO A 192 -8.19 -15.90 0.27
CA PRO A 192 -8.97 -17.12 0.54
C PRO A 192 -10.10 -17.39 -0.45
N ALA A 193 -10.69 -16.32 -1.01
CA ALA A 193 -11.87 -16.40 -1.88
C ALA A 193 -11.70 -15.67 -3.22
N SER A 194 -10.51 -15.16 -3.52
CA SER A 194 -10.24 -14.41 -4.73
C SER A 194 -8.78 -14.50 -5.15
N GLU A 195 -8.55 -14.43 -6.45
CA GLU A 195 -7.23 -14.28 -7.06
C GLU A 195 -7.36 -13.27 -8.18
N PHE A 196 -6.47 -12.28 -8.20
CA PHE A 196 -6.45 -11.26 -9.24
C PHE A 196 -5.03 -10.78 -9.50
N THR A 197 -4.83 -10.25 -10.69
CA THR A 197 -3.56 -9.67 -11.13
C THR A 197 -3.78 -8.22 -11.54
N LEU A 198 -2.85 -7.36 -11.19
CA LEU A 198 -2.81 -5.97 -11.66
C LEU A 198 -1.41 -5.66 -12.19
N GLU A 199 -1.29 -4.56 -12.92
CA GLU A 199 0.02 -3.98 -13.22
C GLU A 199 0.25 -2.77 -12.34
N SER A 200 1.46 -2.65 -11.80
CA SER A 200 1.88 -1.48 -11.03
C SER A 200 3.11 -0.85 -11.67
N PHE A 201 3.16 0.48 -11.64
CA PHE A 201 4.21 1.27 -12.24
C PHE A 201 4.82 2.16 -11.16
N PHE A 202 6.12 2.02 -10.95
CA PHE A 202 6.88 2.84 -10.00
C PHE A 202 7.86 3.73 -10.75
N ALA A 203 7.80 5.04 -10.53
CA ALA A 203 8.76 5.97 -11.09
C ALA A 203 10.19 5.57 -10.74
N ARG A 204 11.13 5.92 -11.63
CA ARG A 204 12.57 5.74 -11.37
C ARG A 204 13.19 6.91 -10.60
N ASP A 205 12.37 7.64 -9.85
CA ASP A 205 12.83 8.67 -8.92
C ASP A 205 13.45 8.05 -7.65
N ALA A 206 14.03 8.89 -6.80
CA ALA A 206 14.64 8.44 -5.55
C ALA A 206 13.63 7.84 -4.55
N ALA A 207 12.35 8.19 -4.67
CA ALA A 207 11.29 7.72 -3.77
C ALA A 207 10.62 6.42 -4.24
N ARG A 208 10.88 6.00 -5.49
CA ARG A 208 10.14 4.95 -6.20
C ARG A 208 8.64 5.19 -6.11
N THR A 209 8.22 6.39 -6.51
CA THR A 209 6.81 6.82 -6.38
C THR A 209 5.90 5.90 -7.19
N PRO A 210 4.83 5.33 -6.60
CA PRO A 210 3.82 4.59 -7.38
C PRO A 210 3.04 5.60 -8.23
N VAL A 211 3.15 5.48 -9.55
CA VAL A 211 2.63 6.49 -10.49
C VAL A 211 1.41 6.03 -11.25
N MET A 212 1.26 4.72 -11.44
CA MET A 212 0.10 4.17 -12.12
C MET A 212 -0.17 2.73 -11.65
N ILE A 213 -1.44 2.37 -11.56
CA ILE A 213 -1.89 0.99 -11.40
C ILE A 213 -2.91 0.69 -12.50
N LYS A 214 -2.78 -0.45 -13.18
CA LYS A 214 -3.78 -0.97 -14.12
C LYS A 214 -4.49 -2.16 -13.51
N ILE A 215 -5.81 -2.04 -13.34
CA ILE A 215 -6.65 -3.06 -12.71
C ILE A 215 -7.57 -3.66 -13.78
N PRO A 216 -7.25 -4.86 -14.30
CA PRO A 216 -8.11 -5.55 -15.24
C PRO A 216 -9.33 -6.12 -14.51
N LEU A 217 -10.52 -5.66 -14.87
CA LEU A 217 -11.79 -6.26 -14.50
C LEU A 217 -12.46 -6.87 -15.74
N SER A 218 -13.50 -7.68 -15.54
CA SER A 218 -14.21 -8.35 -16.64
C SER A 218 -14.83 -7.39 -17.67
N ILE A 219 -15.19 -6.18 -17.25
CA ILE A 219 -15.81 -5.14 -18.09
C ILE A 219 -14.79 -4.23 -18.79
N ALA A 220 -13.65 -3.96 -18.14
CA ALA A 220 -12.67 -2.97 -18.58
C ALA A 220 -11.39 -3.05 -17.74
N THR A 221 -10.31 -2.41 -18.23
CA THR A 221 -9.12 -2.14 -17.41
C THR A 221 -9.13 -0.70 -16.94
N PHE A 222 -9.19 -0.51 -15.63
CA PHE A 222 -9.21 0.79 -14.99
C PHE A 222 -7.78 1.22 -14.67
N THR A 223 -7.51 2.52 -14.69
CA THR A 223 -6.25 3.07 -14.21
C THR A 223 -6.44 3.85 -12.93
N VAL A 224 -5.45 3.76 -12.04
CA VAL A 224 -5.25 4.68 -10.92
C VAL A 224 -3.98 5.44 -11.24
N GLU A 225 -4.08 6.74 -11.45
CA GLU A 225 -3.01 7.57 -12.02
C GLU A 225 -2.63 8.66 -11.03
N LEU A 226 -1.33 8.81 -10.77
CA LEU A 226 -0.85 9.90 -9.91
C LEU A 226 -1.18 11.24 -10.56
N ILE A 227 -1.75 12.16 -9.78
CA ILE A 227 -1.96 13.55 -10.16
C ILE A 227 -0.65 14.30 -9.90
N PRO A 228 0.03 14.81 -10.95
CA PRO A 228 1.32 15.51 -10.83
C PRO A 228 1.24 16.87 -10.15
#